data_AF-A0A2J4JPN9-F1
#
_entry.id   AF-A0A2J4JPN9-F1
#
_cell.length_a   1.000
_cell.length_b   1.000
_cell.length_c   1.000
_cell.angle_alpha   90.00
_cell.angle_beta   90.00
_cell.angle_gamma   90.00
#
_symmetry.space_group_name_H-M   'P 1'
#
loop_
_entity.id
_entity.type
_entity.pdbx_description
1 polymer ?
#
loop_
_entity_poly.entity_id
_entity_poly.type
_entity_poly.pdbx_seq_one_letter_code
_entity_poly.pdbx_strand_id
1 'polypeptide(L)'
;MFFYTTGDLLQSDAEALVNTVNCEGYMGKGIAYQFKLKFPNNNKDYVKACKNGTLRPGKLHVYKESEKIIINFPTKDKWREKSRMEYIEDGLDALVLLIKELNIKSIAIPPLGSGNGGLIWNDVKQVLAKKLEDTAKQVAIYIYEPSRNFATTPTQEPKLSTSALVLMELKGHLKKFNSLRLQKAAYFMDLFSSKKYFRFVPHKYGPYDHSIDIVSKGIREFQQFHGTSSTKEAEKILFNKLTSESVNNTLQALLPWIIKSCDFVNSIETDHELECLATICFLIENSGGLTAEGIVSGFKNWSEEKAKRFTEQEIIEGIQKLYMLGVIEKNLVGYNLAA
;
A
#
# COMPACT_ATOMS: atom_id res chain seq x y z
N MET A 1 23.17 0.93 29.83
CA MET A 1 23.45 -0.50 29.68
C MET A 1 22.80 -0.94 28.37
N PHE A 2 23.35 -1.93 27.66
CA PHE A 2 22.66 -2.51 26.50
C PHE A 2 21.76 -3.66 26.92
N PHE A 3 20.54 -3.69 26.40
CA PHE A 3 19.58 -4.78 26.55
C PHE A 3 19.18 -5.28 25.17
N TYR A 4 19.66 -6.47 24.78
CA TYR A 4 19.25 -7.11 23.53
C TYR A 4 17.95 -7.88 23.76
N THR A 5 16.95 -7.64 22.93
CA THR A 5 15.62 -8.21 23.10
C THR A 5 14.91 -8.46 21.77
N THR A 6 13.79 -9.17 21.83
CA THR A 6 12.87 -9.38 20.70
C THR A 6 11.46 -9.03 21.15
N GLY A 7 10.62 -8.52 20.27
CA GLY A 7 9.25 -8.13 20.61
C GLY A 7 8.77 -6.90 19.85
N ASP A 8 7.59 -6.41 20.19
CA ASP A 8 7.05 -5.18 19.63
C ASP A 8 7.73 -3.96 20.27
N LEU A 9 8.56 -3.25 19.50
CA LEU A 9 9.25 -2.04 19.94
C LEU A 9 8.27 -0.96 20.42
N LEU A 10 7.06 -0.90 19.86
CA LEU A 10 6.05 0.09 20.25
C LEU A 10 5.48 -0.15 21.65
N GLN A 11 5.70 -1.33 22.24
CA GLN A 11 5.35 -1.64 23.63
C GLN A 11 6.51 -1.39 24.60
N SER A 12 7.65 -0.89 24.13
CA SER A 12 8.78 -0.61 25.01
C SER A 12 8.44 0.47 26.04
N ASP A 13 8.80 0.23 27.30
CA ASP A 13 8.72 1.22 28.38
C ASP A 13 9.76 2.34 28.26
N ALA A 14 10.69 2.24 27.30
CA ALA A 14 11.69 3.28 27.04
C ALA A 14 11.05 4.66 26.80
N GLU A 15 11.73 5.72 27.25
CA GLU A 15 11.30 7.11 27.09
C GLU A 15 11.28 7.51 25.62
N ALA A 16 12.30 7.11 24.86
CA ALA A 16 12.42 7.37 23.44
C ALA A 16 12.30 6.10 22.58
N LEU A 17 11.63 6.22 21.44
CA LEU A 17 11.43 5.14 20.47
C LEU A 17 12.00 5.57 19.12
N VAL A 18 12.88 4.76 18.55
CA VAL A 18 13.44 5.02 17.21
C VAL A 18 12.55 4.42 16.13
N ASN A 19 12.16 5.26 15.18
CA ASN A 19 11.40 4.91 14.00
C ASN A 19 12.29 5.00 12.75
N THR A 20 12.47 3.91 12.00
CA THR A 20 13.24 3.94 10.75
C THR A 20 12.40 4.52 9.61
N VAL A 21 12.81 5.64 9.02
CA VAL A 21 12.04 6.35 7.98
C VAL A 21 12.83 6.54 6.68
N ASN A 22 12.16 7.08 5.66
CA ASN A 22 12.78 7.67 4.47
C ASN A 22 12.73 9.20 4.56
N CYS A 23 13.20 9.89 3.52
CA CYS A 23 13.19 11.36 3.44
C CYS A 23 12.09 11.91 2.52
N GLU A 24 11.22 11.06 1.98
CA GLU A 24 10.14 11.42 1.04
C GLU A 24 8.76 11.52 1.71
N GLY A 25 8.68 11.31 3.03
CA GLY A 25 7.42 11.45 3.76
C GLY A 25 6.52 10.22 3.74
N TYR A 26 7.02 9.03 3.38
CA TYR A 26 6.19 7.81 3.28
C TYR A 26 6.40 6.82 4.43
N MET A 27 5.40 6.61 5.28
CA MET A 27 5.37 5.52 6.28
C MET A 27 4.45 4.38 5.82
N GLY A 28 4.88 3.67 4.76
CA GLY A 28 4.01 2.75 4.01
C GLY A 28 4.00 1.29 4.46
N LYS A 29 5.13 0.78 5.01
CA LYS A 29 5.36 -0.63 5.38
C LYS A 29 6.28 -0.75 6.60
N GLY A 30 6.37 -1.97 7.14
CA GLY A 30 7.29 -2.30 8.25
C GLY A 30 7.01 -1.48 9.51
N ILE A 31 8.05 -1.26 10.32
CA ILE A 31 7.94 -0.54 11.59
C ILE A 31 7.46 0.90 11.40
N ALA A 32 7.88 1.61 10.35
CA ALA A 32 7.42 2.97 10.05
C ALA A 32 5.89 3.07 9.94
N TYR A 33 5.29 2.08 9.28
CA TYR A 33 3.84 2.04 9.18
C TYR A 33 3.16 1.81 10.54
N GLN A 34 3.74 0.97 11.40
CA GLN A 34 3.24 0.78 12.76
C GLN A 34 3.35 2.07 13.59
N PHE A 35 4.46 2.82 13.47
CA PHE A 35 4.60 4.15 14.06
C PHE A 35 3.55 5.13 13.54
N LYS A 36 3.24 5.14 12.23
CA LYS A 36 2.17 5.97 11.67
C LYS A 36 0.81 5.65 12.30
N LEU A 37 0.51 4.38 12.52
CA LEU A 37 -0.74 3.93 13.12
C LEU A 37 -0.82 4.27 14.62
N LYS A 38 0.29 4.17 15.35
CA LYS A 38 0.36 4.44 16.79
C LYS A 38 0.46 5.94 17.12
N PHE A 39 1.29 6.67 16.38
CA PHE A 39 1.68 8.07 16.59
C PHE A 39 1.35 8.92 15.35
N PRO A 40 0.05 9.21 15.11
CA PRO A 40 -0.41 9.88 13.90
C PRO A 40 0.03 11.35 13.80
N ASN A 41 0.23 12.06 14.92
CA ASN A 41 0.69 13.45 14.87
C ASN A 41 2.18 13.54 14.56
N ASN A 42 3.00 12.60 15.06
CA ASN A 42 4.37 12.41 14.62
C ASN A 42 4.43 12.24 13.09
N ASN A 43 3.57 11.39 12.50
CA ASN A 43 3.56 11.21 11.04
C ASN A 43 3.17 12.50 10.29
N LYS A 44 2.22 13.29 10.80
CA LYS A 44 1.86 14.59 10.19
C LYS A 44 3.05 15.55 10.17
N ASP A 45 3.78 15.64 11.27
CA ASP A 45 4.92 16.54 11.39
C ASP A 45 6.12 16.07 10.55
N TYR A 46 6.43 14.77 10.61
CA TYR A 46 7.42 14.13 9.75
C TYR A 46 7.18 14.39 8.25
N VAL A 47 5.92 14.31 7.78
CA VAL A 47 5.57 14.60 6.39
C VAL A 47 5.87 16.05 6.04
N LYS A 48 5.62 17.01 6.95
CA LYS A 48 5.96 18.42 6.74
C LYS A 48 7.47 18.61 6.66
N ALA A 49 8.23 17.99 7.56
CA ALA A 49 9.69 18.04 7.55
C ALA A 49 10.29 17.51 6.23
N CYS A 50 9.76 16.39 5.72
CA CYS A 50 10.18 15.84 4.43
C CYS A 50 9.87 16.80 3.26
N LYS A 51 8.64 17.34 3.23
CA LYS A 51 8.21 18.30 2.18
C LYS A 51 9.04 19.57 2.16
N ASN A 52 9.47 20.05 3.33
CA ASN A 52 10.32 21.23 3.47
C ASN A 52 11.79 20.93 3.16
N GLY A 53 12.14 19.68 2.81
CA GLY A 53 13.51 19.27 2.53
C GLY A 53 14.42 19.26 3.76
N THR A 54 13.87 19.38 4.97
CA THR A 54 14.66 19.52 6.19
C THR A 54 15.16 18.18 6.72
N LEU A 55 14.63 17.05 6.25
CA LEU A 55 15.02 15.69 6.63
C LEU A 55 15.86 15.03 5.54
N ARG A 56 17.05 14.54 5.90
CA ARG A 56 18.01 13.82 5.06
C ARG A 56 18.75 12.78 5.91
N PRO A 57 19.42 11.76 5.32
CA PRO A 57 20.32 10.90 6.08
C PRO A 57 21.31 11.71 6.94
N GLY A 58 21.60 11.22 8.15
CA GLY A 58 22.40 11.94 9.15
C GLY A 58 21.65 13.02 9.94
N LYS A 59 20.42 13.39 9.55
CA LYS A 59 19.60 14.35 10.30
C LYS A 59 18.36 13.68 10.88
N LEU A 60 18.20 13.76 12.20
CA LEU A 60 17.06 13.16 12.90
C LEU A 60 15.87 14.11 12.96
N HIS A 61 14.66 13.56 12.96
CA HIS A 61 13.43 14.30 13.22
C HIS A 61 12.76 13.79 14.50
N VAL A 62 12.50 14.70 15.44
CA VAL A 62 12.01 14.36 16.77
C VAL A 62 10.62 14.92 16.98
N TYR A 63 9.72 14.11 17.55
CA TYR A 63 8.37 14.53 17.91
C TYR A 63 7.95 13.87 19.23
N LYS A 64 7.25 14.60 20.11
CA LYS A 64 6.69 14.03 21.35
C LYS A 64 5.21 13.72 21.16
N GLU A 65 4.80 12.47 21.39
CA GLU A 65 3.40 12.04 21.31
C GLU A 65 3.13 10.92 22.33
N SER A 66 2.01 10.99 23.04
CA SER A 66 1.59 9.99 24.04
C SER A 66 2.69 9.64 25.07
N GLU A 67 3.31 10.66 25.65
CA GLU A 67 4.43 10.55 26.61
C GLU A 67 5.69 9.84 26.10
N LYS A 68 5.81 9.59 24.79
CA LYS A 68 7.01 9.03 24.16
C LYS A 68 7.70 10.08 23.29
N ILE A 69 9.03 10.05 23.28
CA ILE A 69 9.86 10.79 22.33
C ILE A 69 10.06 9.91 21.10
N ILE A 70 9.51 10.30 19.96
CA ILE A 70 9.64 9.57 18.71
C ILE A 70 10.79 10.15 17.91
N ILE A 71 11.82 9.34 17.66
CA ILE A 71 13.01 9.72 16.90
C ILE A 71 12.93 9.06 15.53
N ASN A 72 12.55 9.83 14.52
CA ASN A 72 12.51 9.38 13.14
C ASN A 72 13.92 9.43 12.57
N PHE A 73 14.48 8.24 12.38
CA PHE A 73 15.84 7.98 11.93
C PHE A 73 15.83 7.64 10.44
N PRO A 74 16.32 8.53 9.55
CA PRO A 74 16.35 8.25 8.13
C PRO A 74 17.35 7.14 7.82
N THR A 75 16.82 5.98 7.39
CA THR A 75 17.64 4.84 6.94
C THR A 75 17.66 4.71 5.43
N LYS A 76 16.90 5.55 4.74
CA LYS A 76 16.82 5.65 3.28
C LYS A 76 16.61 7.10 2.89
N ASP A 77 17.16 7.52 1.76
CA ASP A 77 16.78 8.80 1.16
C ASP A 77 15.41 8.65 0.48
N LYS A 78 15.32 7.79 -0.53
CA LYS A 78 14.05 7.43 -1.19
C LYS A 78 13.47 6.11 -0.71
N TRP A 79 12.15 6.01 -0.62
CA TRP A 79 11.50 4.81 -0.06
C TRP A 79 11.67 3.54 -0.91
N ARG A 80 11.85 3.70 -2.24
CA ARG A 80 12.10 2.60 -3.19
C ARG A 80 13.55 2.11 -3.22
N GLU A 81 14.49 2.91 -2.71
CA GLU A 81 15.91 2.58 -2.71
C GLU A 81 16.29 1.71 -1.50
N LYS A 82 17.48 1.08 -1.56
CA LYS A 82 18.04 0.31 -0.43
C LYS A 82 18.63 1.25 0.64
N SER A 83 18.80 0.74 1.84
CA SER A 83 19.54 1.44 2.89
C SER A 83 21.05 1.37 2.63
N ARG A 84 21.83 2.24 3.27
CA ARG A 84 23.30 2.28 3.18
C ARG A 84 23.88 2.36 4.59
N MET A 85 25.04 1.73 4.83
CA MET A 85 25.71 1.78 6.13
C MET A 85 26.07 3.20 6.55
N GLU A 86 26.49 4.05 5.61
CA GLU A 86 26.75 5.49 5.82
C GLU A 86 25.56 6.20 6.49
N TYR A 87 24.33 5.93 6.05
CA TYR A 87 23.13 6.53 6.65
C TYR A 87 22.93 6.12 8.11
N ILE A 88 23.36 4.90 8.47
CA ILE A 88 23.27 4.38 9.83
C ILE A 88 24.35 5.01 10.70
N GLU A 89 25.58 5.12 10.18
CA GLU A 89 26.70 5.73 10.89
C GLU A 89 26.44 7.20 11.22
N ASP A 90 26.06 8.00 10.21
CA ASP A 90 25.77 9.43 10.38
C ASP A 90 24.58 9.65 11.31
N GLY A 91 23.53 8.83 11.16
CA GLY A 91 22.35 8.93 12.01
C GLY A 91 22.63 8.54 13.46
N LEU A 92 23.55 7.60 13.72
CA LEU A 92 23.97 7.24 15.07
C LEU A 92 24.82 8.35 15.71
N ASP A 93 25.67 9.03 14.94
CA ASP A 93 26.40 10.22 15.42
C ASP A 93 25.43 11.32 15.86
N ALA A 94 24.43 11.61 15.03
CA ALA A 94 23.37 12.54 15.39
C ALA A 94 22.56 12.07 16.62
N LEU A 95 22.32 10.76 16.74
CA LEU A 95 21.56 10.18 17.85
C LEU A 95 22.28 10.35 19.19
N VAL A 96 23.60 10.17 19.22
CA VAL A 96 24.42 10.38 20.43
C VAL A 96 24.29 11.81 20.94
N LEU A 97 24.36 12.79 20.04
CA LEU A 97 24.20 14.21 20.39
C LEU A 97 22.80 14.49 20.91
N LEU A 98 21.79 14.00 20.20
CA LEU A 98 20.39 14.20 20.56
C LEU A 98 20.02 13.60 21.92
N ILE A 99 20.53 12.40 22.23
CA ILE A 99 20.30 11.76 23.54
C ILE A 99 20.80 12.65 24.68
N LYS A 100 21.96 13.28 24.51
CA LYS A 100 22.54 14.19 25.50
C LYS A 100 21.73 15.49 25.60
N GLU A 101 21.40 16.10 24.46
CA GLU A 101 20.63 17.35 24.38
C GLU A 101 19.27 17.23 25.07
N LEU A 102 18.55 16.14 24.81
CA LEU A 102 17.23 15.89 25.39
C LEU A 102 17.27 15.17 26.74
N ASN A 103 18.46 14.85 27.25
CA ASN A 103 18.68 14.14 28.51
C ASN A 103 17.90 12.81 28.63
N ILE A 104 17.79 12.08 27.51
CA ILE A 104 17.02 10.83 27.40
C ILE A 104 17.63 9.76 28.32
N LYS A 105 16.80 9.12 29.14
CA LYS A 105 17.24 8.10 30.11
C LYS A 105 17.12 6.68 29.59
N SER A 106 16.19 6.45 28.68
CA SER A 106 16.01 5.14 28.04
C SER A 106 15.54 5.26 26.59
N ILE A 107 16.08 4.41 25.72
CA ILE A 107 15.77 4.42 24.29
C ILE A 107 15.64 3.00 23.74
N ALA A 108 14.62 2.79 22.90
CA ALA A 108 14.42 1.56 22.15
C ALA A 108 14.78 1.75 20.67
N ILE A 109 15.63 0.88 20.14
CA ILE A 109 16.19 0.97 18.79
C ILE A 109 15.87 -0.31 18.00
N PRO A 110 15.22 -0.22 16.82
CA PRO A 110 14.96 -1.36 15.94
C PRO A 110 16.21 -1.75 15.13
N PRO A 111 16.15 -2.87 14.36
CA PRO A 111 17.26 -3.25 13.50
C PRO A 111 17.37 -2.31 12.28
N LEU A 112 18.15 -1.24 12.43
CA LEU A 112 18.26 -0.13 11.49
C LEU A 112 18.65 -0.64 10.08
N GLY A 113 17.83 -0.33 9.08
CA GLY A 113 18.11 -0.66 7.67
C GLY A 113 18.18 -2.15 7.31
N SER A 114 18.05 -3.09 8.24
CA SER A 114 18.33 -4.52 8.00
C SER A 114 17.14 -5.32 7.44
N GLY A 115 15.91 -4.82 7.59
CA GLY A 115 14.70 -5.41 6.99
C GLY A 115 14.46 -4.91 5.55
N ASN A 116 13.50 -4.00 5.38
CA ASN A 116 13.19 -3.40 4.07
C ASN A 116 14.37 -2.65 3.43
N GLY A 117 15.44 -2.35 4.18
CA GLY A 117 16.64 -1.68 3.69
C GLY A 117 17.70 -2.64 3.13
N GLY A 118 17.66 -3.92 3.50
CA GLY A 118 18.55 -4.96 2.99
C GLY A 118 19.97 -4.97 3.55
N LEU A 119 20.25 -4.24 4.64
CA LEU A 119 21.55 -4.33 5.33
C LEU A 119 21.68 -5.66 6.11
N ILE A 120 22.91 -6.13 6.28
CA ILE A 120 23.20 -7.30 7.11
C ILE A 120 23.14 -6.88 8.58
N TRP A 121 22.25 -7.52 9.34
CA TRP A 121 22.00 -7.13 10.74
C TRP A 121 23.26 -7.17 11.61
N ASN A 122 24.11 -8.18 11.45
CA ASN A 122 25.32 -8.30 12.28
C ASN A 122 26.27 -7.11 12.10
N ASP A 123 26.40 -6.59 10.88
CA ASP A 123 27.24 -5.42 10.60
C ASP A 123 26.64 -4.15 11.24
N VAL A 124 25.33 -3.96 11.09
CA VAL A 124 24.60 -2.85 11.73
C VAL A 124 24.72 -2.92 13.25
N LYS A 125 24.57 -4.11 13.84
CA LYS A 125 24.64 -4.34 15.28
C LYS A 125 26.02 -3.95 15.84
N GLN A 126 27.10 -4.30 15.13
CA GLN A 126 28.46 -3.92 15.53
C GLN A 126 28.65 -2.40 15.53
N VAL A 127 28.21 -1.72 14.46
CA VAL A 127 28.31 -0.26 14.35
C VAL A 127 27.49 0.44 15.45
N LEU A 128 26.26 -0.02 15.68
CA LEU A 128 25.37 0.50 16.72
C LEU A 128 26.00 0.36 18.11
N ALA A 129 26.49 -0.84 18.45
CA ALA A 129 27.12 -1.10 19.74
C ALA A 129 28.35 -0.21 19.97
N LYS A 130 29.21 -0.06 18.94
CA LYS A 130 30.41 0.78 18.99
C LYS A 130 30.07 2.26 19.18
N LYS A 131 29.13 2.81 18.40
CA LYS A 131 28.77 4.24 18.44
C LYS A 131 28.07 4.64 19.74
N LEU A 132 27.30 3.72 20.34
CA LEU A 132 26.51 3.98 21.54
C LEU A 132 27.15 3.49 22.85
N GLU A 133 28.38 2.96 22.81
CA GLU A 133 29.04 2.36 23.98
C GLU A 133 29.14 3.33 25.16
N ASP A 134 29.63 4.55 24.93
CA ASP A 134 29.73 5.57 25.97
C ASP A 134 28.35 6.03 26.47
N THR A 135 27.41 6.20 25.55
CA THR A 135 26.02 6.56 25.88
C THR A 135 25.37 5.49 26.76
N ALA A 136 25.66 4.21 26.49
CA ALA A 136 25.18 3.09 27.28
C ALA A 136 25.77 3.05 28.69
N LYS A 137 26.72 3.91 29.09
CA LYS A 137 27.13 3.99 30.50
C LYS A 137 26.10 4.69 31.37
N GLN A 138 25.26 5.55 30.78
CA GLN A 138 24.31 6.41 31.51
C GLN A 138 22.86 6.23 31.06
N VAL A 139 22.64 5.65 29.87
CA VAL A 139 21.33 5.48 29.26
C VAL A 139 21.01 3.99 29.12
N ALA A 140 19.77 3.60 29.39
CA ALA A 140 19.29 2.25 29.10
C ALA A 140 18.95 2.13 27.60
N ILE A 141 19.69 1.33 26.85
CA ILE A 141 19.53 1.17 25.41
C ILE A 141 18.99 -0.22 25.12
N TYR A 142 17.74 -0.30 24.68
CA TYR A 142 17.06 -1.53 24.30
C TYR A 142 17.20 -1.74 22.79
N ILE A 143 17.95 -2.76 22.39
CA ILE A 143 18.18 -3.10 20.99
C ILE A 143 17.25 -4.25 20.63
N TYR A 144 16.28 -3.97 19.76
CA TYR A 144 15.38 -4.98 19.23
C TYR A 144 16.03 -5.68 18.05
N GLU A 145 16.17 -7.00 18.16
CA GLU A 145 16.71 -7.83 17.08
C GLU A 145 15.66 -8.14 16.02
N PRO A 146 16.06 -8.45 14.77
CA PRO A 146 15.13 -8.81 13.70
C PRO A 146 14.20 -9.96 14.12
N SER A 147 12.91 -9.67 14.21
CA SER A 147 11.86 -10.64 14.52
C SER A 147 10.68 -10.48 13.54
N ARG A 148 9.63 -11.28 13.69
CA ARG A 148 8.39 -11.11 12.91
C ARG A 148 7.84 -9.68 13.08
N ASN A 149 7.23 -9.15 12.01
CA ASN A 149 6.52 -7.86 12.08
C ASN A 149 5.32 -7.99 13.02
N PHE A 150 5.28 -7.16 14.07
CA PHE A 150 4.13 -7.03 14.94
C PHE A 150 3.08 -6.12 14.30
N ALA A 151 1.81 -6.51 14.39
CA ALA A 151 0.70 -5.73 13.86
C ALA A 151 0.15 -4.80 14.94
N THR A 152 0.16 -3.49 14.69
CA THR A 152 -0.37 -2.48 15.60
C THR A 152 -1.80 -2.11 15.20
N THR A 153 -2.68 -2.03 16.19
CA THR A 153 -4.02 -1.48 16.01
C THR A 153 -3.94 0.04 15.81
N PRO A 154 -4.58 0.61 14.76
CA PRO A 154 -4.63 2.06 14.57
C PRO A 154 -5.16 2.80 15.80
N THR A 155 -4.56 3.93 16.18
CA THR A 155 -5.05 4.77 17.30
C THR A 155 -6.08 5.79 16.86
N GLN A 156 -6.07 6.17 15.58
CA GLN A 156 -7.10 7.02 14.97
C GLN A 156 -7.90 6.21 13.96
N GLU A 157 -9.21 6.43 13.96
CA GLU A 157 -10.10 5.84 12.97
C GLU A 157 -9.74 6.35 11.57
N PRO A 158 -9.51 5.45 10.59
CA PRO A 158 -9.27 5.85 9.21
C PRO A 158 -10.48 6.54 8.61
N LYS A 159 -10.25 7.66 7.92
CA LYS A 159 -11.31 8.36 7.18
C LYS A 159 -11.54 7.65 5.85
N LEU A 160 -12.72 7.04 5.71
CA LEU A 160 -13.17 6.36 4.50
C LEU A 160 -14.32 7.13 3.85
N SER A 161 -14.45 6.98 2.53
CA SER A 161 -15.50 7.60 1.71
C SER A 161 -16.43 6.54 1.12
N THR A 162 -17.42 6.95 0.33
CA THR A 162 -18.32 6.06 -0.42
C THR A 162 -17.57 5.01 -1.25
N SER A 163 -16.39 5.34 -1.79
CA SER A 163 -15.59 4.39 -2.57
C SER A 163 -15.16 3.18 -1.75
N ALA A 164 -15.00 3.31 -0.43
CA ALA A 164 -14.73 2.17 0.44
C ALA A 164 -15.93 1.22 0.50
N LEU A 165 -17.16 1.75 0.59
CA LEU A 165 -18.38 0.94 0.55
C LEU A 165 -18.51 0.22 -0.81
N VAL A 166 -18.25 0.91 -1.93
CA VAL A 166 -18.23 0.28 -3.26
C VAL A 166 -17.21 -0.88 -3.34
N LEU A 167 -16.00 -0.70 -2.81
CA LEU A 167 -14.98 -1.77 -2.79
C LEU A 167 -15.32 -2.91 -1.82
N MET A 168 -15.98 -2.62 -0.70
CA MET A 168 -16.48 -3.64 0.24
C MET A 168 -17.57 -4.49 -0.42
N GLU A 169 -18.51 -3.86 -1.13
CA GLU A 169 -19.57 -4.54 -1.88
C GLU A 169 -18.96 -5.41 -3.00
N LEU A 170 -18.06 -4.85 -3.85
CA LEU A 170 -17.32 -5.62 -4.87
C LEU A 170 -16.63 -6.85 -4.26
N LYS A 171 -15.93 -6.68 -3.13
CA LYS A 171 -15.29 -7.78 -2.41
C LYS A 171 -16.30 -8.83 -1.93
N GLY A 172 -17.49 -8.41 -1.49
CA GLY A 172 -18.56 -9.30 -1.03
C GLY A 172 -19.11 -10.20 -2.14
N HIS A 173 -19.11 -9.74 -3.39
CA HIS A 173 -19.59 -10.51 -4.56
C HIS A 173 -18.51 -11.34 -5.27
N LEU A 174 -17.23 -11.18 -4.92
CA LEU A 174 -16.15 -11.99 -5.48
C LEU A 174 -16.03 -13.36 -4.79
N LYS A 175 -16.12 -14.45 -5.57
CA LYS A 175 -15.95 -15.83 -5.07
C LYS A 175 -14.48 -16.15 -4.76
N LYS A 176 -13.56 -15.64 -5.59
CA LYS A 176 -12.10 -15.71 -5.38
C LYS A 176 -11.59 -14.29 -5.18
N PHE A 177 -11.00 -14.01 -4.02
CA PHE A 177 -10.50 -12.68 -3.69
C PHE A 177 -8.97 -12.60 -3.74
N ASN A 178 -8.48 -11.64 -4.52
CA ASN A 178 -7.13 -11.08 -4.41
C ASN A 178 -7.13 -9.64 -4.96
N SER A 179 -6.02 -8.92 -4.79
CA SER A 179 -5.90 -7.51 -5.22
C SER A 179 -6.12 -7.34 -6.74
N LEU A 180 -5.64 -8.28 -7.56
CA LEU A 180 -5.85 -8.23 -9.01
C LEU A 180 -7.33 -8.37 -9.36
N ARG A 181 -8.04 -9.34 -8.78
CA ARG A 181 -9.47 -9.55 -9.02
C ARG A 181 -10.32 -8.37 -8.56
N LEU A 182 -10.00 -7.75 -7.42
CA LEU A 182 -10.68 -6.52 -6.98
C LEU A 182 -10.47 -5.36 -7.97
N GLN A 183 -9.22 -5.16 -8.43
CA GLN A 183 -8.88 -4.15 -9.45
C GLN A 183 -9.65 -4.41 -10.75
N LYS A 184 -9.76 -5.67 -11.19
CA LYS A 184 -10.48 -6.01 -12.43
C LYS A 184 -11.99 -5.93 -12.28
N ALA A 185 -12.55 -6.31 -11.13
CA ALA A 185 -13.98 -6.13 -10.87
C ALA A 185 -14.36 -4.65 -10.90
N ALA A 186 -13.57 -3.78 -10.24
CA ALA A 186 -13.76 -2.33 -10.32
C ALA A 186 -13.62 -1.79 -11.76
N TYR A 187 -12.66 -2.30 -12.54
CA TYR A 187 -12.51 -1.92 -13.96
C TYR A 187 -13.74 -2.30 -14.79
N PHE A 188 -14.23 -3.54 -14.67
CA PHE A 188 -15.41 -3.98 -15.39
C PHE A 188 -16.70 -3.31 -14.89
N MET A 189 -16.77 -2.89 -13.63
CA MET A 189 -17.87 -2.07 -13.13
C MET A 189 -17.91 -0.72 -13.86
N ASP A 190 -16.78 -0.04 -13.99
CA ASP A 190 -16.67 1.21 -14.76
C ASP A 190 -17.02 0.99 -16.23
N LEU A 191 -16.44 -0.06 -16.83
CA LEU A 191 -16.65 -0.42 -18.24
C LEU A 191 -18.14 -0.67 -18.54
N PHE A 192 -18.79 -1.55 -17.77
CA PHE A 192 -20.18 -1.93 -18.01
C PHE A 192 -21.17 -0.83 -17.67
N SER A 193 -20.85 0.03 -16.69
CA SER A 193 -21.70 1.16 -16.35
C SER A 193 -21.52 2.37 -17.27
N SER A 194 -20.50 2.37 -18.14
CA SER A 194 -20.04 3.54 -18.89
C SER A 194 -19.77 4.76 -17.99
N LYS A 195 -19.39 4.53 -16.73
CA LYS A 195 -19.06 5.57 -15.75
C LYS A 195 -17.62 5.41 -15.29
N LYS A 196 -16.84 6.49 -15.41
CA LYS A 196 -15.45 6.56 -14.91
C LYS A 196 -15.44 6.88 -13.42
N TYR A 197 -15.90 5.93 -12.59
CA TYR A 197 -15.91 6.09 -11.13
C TYR A 197 -14.48 6.02 -10.56
N PHE A 198 -13.67 5.11 -11.09
CA PHE A 198 -12.24 4.98 -10.84
C PHE A 198 -11.44 5.53 -12.03
N ARG A 199 -10.11 5.66 -11.86
CA ARG A 199 -9.19 6.24 -12.84
C ARG A 199 -8.14 5.21 -13.25
N PHE A 200 -8.53 4.33 -14.15
CA PHE A 200 -7.65 3.27 -14.65
C PHE A 200 -6.61 3.80 -15.63
N VAL A 201 -5.36 3.39 -15.42
CA VAL A 201 -4.22 3.65 -16.31
C VAL A 201 -3.50 2.36 -16.66
N PRO A 202 -2.69 2.32 -17.75
CA PRO A 202 -1.84 1.17 -18.02
C PRO A 202 -0.87 0.91 -16.87
N HIS A 203 -0.81 -0.34 -16.39
CA HIS A 203 0.15 -0.76 -15.37
C HIS A 203 0.58 -2.23 -15.58
N LYS A 204 1.46 -2.75 -14.70
CA LYS A 204 2.10 -4.07 -14.83
C LYS A 204 1.16 -5.22 -15.22
N TYR A 205 -0.04 -5.27 -14.62
CA TYR A 205 -1.03 -6.34 -14.84
C TYR A 205 -2.29 -5.87 -15.57
N GLY A 206 -2.15 -4.94 -16.52
CA GLY A 206 -3.30 -4.36 -17.25
C GLY A 206 -3.83 -3.08 -16.59
N PRO A 207 -5.10 -2.70 -16.83
CA PRO A 207 -5.68 -1.50 -16.22
C PRO A 207 -5.61 -1.56 -14.70
N TYR A 208 -5.20 -0.44 -14.08
CA TYR A 208 -5.01 -0.33 -12.64
C TYR A 208 -5.32 1.08 -12.15
N ASP A 209 -5.98 1.18 -11.00
CA ASP A 209 -6.14 2.44 -10.27
C ASP A 209 -5.47 2.31 -8.88
N HIS A 210 -4.50 3.18 -8.62
CA HIS A 210 -3.77 3.19 -7.34
C HIS A 210 -4.66 3.56 -6.14
N SER A 211 -5.75 4.31 -6.38
CA SER A 211 -6.70 4.69 -5.34
C SER A 211 -7.36 3.47 -4.67
N ILE A 212 -7.60 2.40 -5.44
CA ILE A 212 -8.19 1.16 -4.93
C ILE A 212 -7.29 0.50 -3.87
N ASP A 213 -5.97 0.52 -4.07
CA ASP A 213 -5.02 -0.05 -3.09
C ASP A 213 -4.95 0.81 -1.82
N ILE A 214 -5.02 2.13 -1.96
CA ILE A 214 -5.06 3.09 -0.84
C ILE A 214 -6.33 2.86 -0.02
N VAL A 215 -7.50 2.83 -0.67
CA VAL A 215 -8.78 2.61 0.00
C VAL A 215 -8.82 1.21 0.63
N SER A 216 -8.36 0.17 -0.06
CA SER A 216 -8.27 -1.20 0.48
C SER A 216 -7.35 -1.30 1.70
N LYS A 217 -6.30 -0.48 1.77
CA LYS A 217 -5.48 -0.34 2.97
C LYS A 217 -6.26 0.33 4.11
N GLY A 218 -6.95 1.43 3.83
CA GLY A 218 -7.82 2.10 4.79
C GLY A 218 -8.94 1.20 5.33
N ILE A 219 -9.54 0.36 4.49
CA ILE A 219 -10.54 -0.64 4.90
C ILE A 219 -9.95 -1.61 5.93
N ARG A 220 -8.73 -2.10 5.71
CA ARG A 220 -8.04 -3.00 6.66
C ARG A 220 -7.73 -2.30 7.98
N GLU A 221 -7.24 -1.06 7.92
CA GLU A 221 -7.01 -0.24 9.12
C GLU A 221 -8.32 -0.02 9.89
N PHE A 222 -9.43 0.22 9.17
CA PHE A 222 -10.75 0.44 9.77
C PHE A 222 -11.28 -0.83 10.45
N GLN A 223 -11.11 -1.99 9.81
CA GLN A 223 -11.44 -3.30 10.41
C GLN A 223 -10.66 -3.55 11.70
N GLN A 224 -9.36 -3.21 11.71
CA GLN A 224 -8.51 -3.34 12.90
C GLN A 224 -8.93 -2.39 14.01
N PHE A 225 -9.24 -1.13 13.68
CA PHE A 225 -9.68 -0.12 14.64
C PHE A 225 -10.99 -0.52 15.33
N HIS A 226 -11.97 -1.03 14.58
CA HIS A 226 -13.26 -1.46 15.12
C HIS A 226 -13.29 -2.90 15.63
N GLY A 227 -12.18 -3.65 15.51
CA GLY A 227 -12.11 -5.05 15.93
C GLY A 227 -13.07 -5.99 15.20
N THR A 228 -13.46 -5.66 13.96
CA THR A 228 -14.45 -6.43 13.19
C THR A 228 -13.86 -7.74 12.68
N SER A 229 -14.64 -8.82 12.70
CA SER A 229 -14.23 -10.15 12.25
C SER A 229 -14.29 -10.31 10.72
N SER A 230 -15.12 -9.49 10.04
CA SER A 230 -15.34 -9.57 8.60
C SER A 230 -15.45 -8.18 7.95
N THR A 231 -15.24 -8.12 6.63
CA THR A 231 -15.45 -6.89 5.87
C THR A 231 -16.92 -6.46 5.89
N LYS A 232 -17.87 -7.41 5.93
CA LYS A 232 -19.31 -7.13 6.00
C LYS A 232 -19.73 -6.47 7.32
N GLU A 233 -19.07 -6.82 8.43
CA GLU A 233 -19.28 -6.12 9.70
C GLU A 233 -18.76 -4.68 9.63
N ALA A 234 -17.53 -4.48 9.14
CA ALA A 234 -16.97 -3.14 8.96
C ALA A 234 -17.78 -2.28 7.99
N GLU A 235 -18.31 -2.88 6.93
CA GLU A 235 -19.20 -2.23 5.98
C GLU A 235 -20.47 -1.70 6.64
N LYS A 236 -21.14 -2.49 7.49
CA LYS A 236 -22.32 -2.02 8.24
C LYS A 236 -21.99 -0.81 9.12
N ILE A 237 -20.86 -0.84 9.82
CA ILE A 237 -20.41 0.27 10.66
C ILE A 237 -20.15 1.51 9.80
N LEU A 238 -19.42 1.34 8.69
CA LEU A 238 -19.08 2.44 7.80
C LEU A 238 -20.32 3.03 7.10
N PHE A 239 -21.23 2.18 6.64
CA PHE A 239 -22.48 2.59 6.00
C PHE A 239 -23.28 3.47 6.95
N ASN A 240 -23.52 3.00 8.18
CA ASN A 240 -24.24 3.76 9.21
C ASN A 240 -23.60 5.12 9.52
N LYS A 241 -22.27 5.22 9.43
CA LYS A 241 -21.53 6.48 9.64
C LYS A 241 -21.61 7.44 8.46
N LEU A 242 -21.65 6.92 7.24
CA LEU A 242 -21.70 7.71 6.01
C LEU A 242 -23.13 7.99 5.52
N THR A 243 -24.15 7.37 6.15
CA THR A 243 -25.54 7.40 5.72
C THR A 243 -25.98 8.80 5.32
N SER A 244 -26.19 8.98 4.02
CA SER A 244 -26.68 10.21 3.40
C SER A 244 -27.37 9.83 2.10
N GLU A 245 -28.27 10.71 1.61
CA GLU A 245 -28.99 10.50 0.36
C GLU A 245 -28.02 10.29 -0.82
N SER A 246 -26.94 11.08 -0.89
CA SER A 246 -25.90 10.96 -1.91
C SER A 246 -25.18 9.61 -1.89
N VAL A 247 -24.85 9.09 -0.70
CA VAL A 247 -24.22 7.77 -0.54
C VAL A 247 -25.17 6.68 -0.99
N ASN A 248 -26.43 6.72 -0.55
CA ASN A 248 -27.46 5.75 -0.91
C ASN A 248 -27.71 5.72 -2.42
N ASN A 249 -27.88 6.89 -3.04
CA ASN A 249 -28.09 7.02 -4.48
C ASN A 249 -26.89 6.47 -5.28
N THR A 250 -25.67 6.72 -4.81
CA THR A 250 -24.45 6.21 -5.45
C THR A 250 -24.40 4.68 -5.41
N LEU A 251 -24.63 4.08 -4.23
CA LEU A 251 -24.61 2.63 -4.07
C LEU A 251 -25.72 1.95 -4.87
N GLN A 252 -26.94 2.47 -4.82
CA GLN A 252 -28.06 1.94 -5.61
C GLN A 252 -27.80 2.03 -7.11
N ALA A 253 -27.23 3.14 -7.59
CA ALA A 253 -26.92 3.31 -9.01
C ALA A 253 -25.77 2.42 -9.50
N LEU A 254 -24.85 2.00 -8.61
CA LEU A 254 -23.72 1.14 -8.95
C LEU A 254 -23.98 -0.35 -8.73
N LEU A 255 -24.91 -0.72 -7.86
CA LEU A 255 -25.15 -2.11 -7.46
C LEU A 255 -25.37 -3.08 -8.64
N PRO A 256 -26.18 -2.77 -9.68
CA PRO A 256 -26.34 -3.66 -10.83
C PRO A 256 -25.02 -3.92 -11.56
N TRP A 257 -24.16 -2.90 -11.65
CA TRP A 257 -22.87 -2.98 -12.32
C TRP A 257 -21.81 -3.68 -11.48
N ILE A 258 -21.86 -3.51 -10.16
CA ILE A 258 -21.07 -4.28 -9.20
C ILE A 258 -21.35 -5.77 -9.38
N ILE A 259 -22.63 -6.17 -9.34
CA ILE A 259 -23.03 -7.57 -9.52
C ILE A 259 -22.58 -8.09 -10.88
N LYS A 260 -22.92 -7.39 -11.98
CA LYS A 260 -22.53 -7.78 -13.35
C LYS A 260 -21.01 -7.93 -13.50
N SER A 261 -20.23 -7.00 -12.94
CA SER A 261 -18.76 -7.04 -13.01
C SER A 261 -18.17 -8.21 -12.22
N CYS A 262 -18.68 -8.47 -11.02
CA CYS A 262 -18.23 -9.59 -10.19
C CYS A 262 -18.63 -10.93 -10.80
N ASP A 263 -19.83 -11.07 -11.37
CA ASP A 263 -20.25 -12.28 -12.08
C ASP A 263 -19.35 -12.58 -13.27
N PHE A 264 -19.05 -11.56 -14.08
CA PHE A 264 -18.06 -11.67 -15.16
C PHE A 264 -16.70 -12.14 -14.62
N VAL A 265 -16.13 -11.45 -13.62
CA VAL A 265 -14.83 -11.81 -13.03
C VAL A 265 -14.83 -13.22 -12.42
N ASN A 266 -15.94 -13.63 -11.80
CA ASN A 266 -16.11 -14.95 -11.18
C ASN A 266 -16.21 -16.06 -12.23
N SER A 267 -16.66 -15.76 -13.46
CA SER A 267 -16.70 -16.71 -14.58
C SER A 267 -15.31 -17.00 -15.16
N ILE A 268 -14.31 -16.16 -14.86
CA ILE A 268 -12.94 -16.31 -15.36
C ILE A 268 -12.11 -17.11 -14.36
N GLU A 269 -11.56 -18.23 -14.82
CA GLU A 269 -10.97 -19.25 -13.96
C GLU A 269 -9.66 -18.79 -13.32
N THR A 270 -8.78 -18.22 -14.14
CA THR A 270 -7.41 -17.85 -13.76
C THR A 270 -7.18 -16.35 -13.78
N ASP A 271 -6.24 -15.88 -12.94
CA ASP A 271 -5.85 -14.46 -12.93
C ASP A 271 -5.08 -14.07 -14.20
N HIS A 272 -4.40 -15.03 -14.82
CA HIS A 272 -3.71 -14.84 -16.10
C HIS A 272 -4.69 -14.51 -17.22
N GLU A 273 -5.74 -15.31 -17.36
CA GLU A 273 -6.81 -15.06 -18.33
C GLU A 273 -7.50 -13.72 -18.04
N LEU A 274 -7.85 -13.46 -16.77
CA LEU A 274 -8.52 -12.22 -16.39
C LEU A 274 -7.67 -10.97 -16.70
N GLU A 275 -6.35 -11.04 -16.51
CA GLU A 275 -5.42 -9.99 -16.93
C GLU A 275 -5.45 -9.78 -18.45
N CYS A 276 -5.51 -10.86 -19.24
CA CYS A 276 -5.61 -10.80 -20.70
C CYS A 276 -6.88 -10.04 -21.11
N LEU A 277 -8.05 -10.50 -20.64
CA LEU A 277 -9.34 -9.94 -21.02
C LEU A 277 -9.46 -8.45 -20.65
N ALA A 278 -9.05 -8.08 -19.43
CA ALA A 278 -9.08 -6.69 -19.00
C ALA A 278 -8.13 -5.80 -19.82
N THR A 279 -6.98 -6.33 -20.26
CA THR A 279 -6.04 -5.58 -21.12
C THR A 279 -6.62 -5.36 -22.51
N ILE A 280 -7.27 -6.38 -23.11
CA ILE A 280 -7.95 -6.26 -24.40
C ILE A 280 -9.04 -5.19 -24.36
N CYS A 281 -9.95 -5.26 -23.38
CA CYS A 281 -11.02 -4.26 -23.24
C CYS A 281 -10.45 -2.84 -23.09
N PHE A 282 -9.38 -2.68 -22.32
CA PHE A 282 -8.77 -1.37 -22.10
C PHE A 282 -8.12 -0.79 -23.36
N LEU A 283 -7.54 -1.63 -24.23
CA LEU A 283 -7.01 -1.19 -25.52
C LEU A 283 -8.13 -0.73 -26.46
N ILE A 284 -9.23 -1.49 -26.52
CA ILE A 284 -10.40 -1.15 -27.34
C ILE A 284 -11.03 0.15 -26.84
N GLU A 285 -11.24 0.29 -25.54
CA GLU A 285 -11.82 1.47 -24.87
C GLU A 285 -11.05 2.75 -25.21
N ASN A 286 -9.72 2.72 -25.09
CA ASN A 286 -8.89 3.91 -25.32
C ASN A 286 -8.71 4.28 -26.79
N SER A 287 -8.87 3.32 -27.70
CA SER A 287 -8.70 3.54 -29.14
C SER A 287 -10.01 3.89 -29.84
N GLY A 288 -11.16 3.67 -29.19
CA GLY A 288 -12.48 3.80 -29.81
C GLY A 288 -12.76 2.71 -30.85
N GLY A 289 -12.15 1.53 -30.68
CA GLY A 289 -12.23 0.39 -31.60
C GLY A 289 -10.88 -0.05 -32.18
N LEU A 290 -10.66 -1.35 -32.34
CA LEU A 290 -9.42 -1.92 -32.88
C LEU A 290 -9.64 -3.21 -33.68
N THR A 291 -8.83 -3.45 -34.72
CA THR A 291 -8.76 -4.78 -35.36
C THR A 291 -8.11 -5.82 -34.45
N ALA A 292 -8.24 -7.11 -34.76
CA ALA A 292 -7.57 -8.16 -33.99
C ALA A 292 -6.05 -7.96 -33.97
N GLU A 293 -5.46 -7.62 -35.12
CA GLU A 293 -4.04 -7.32 -35.27
C GLU A 293 -3.64 -6.08 -34.46
N GLY A 294 -4.50 -5.05 -34.44
CA GLY A 294 -4.32 -3.87 -33.61
C GLY A 294 -4.33 -4.18 -32.12
N ILE A 295 -5.22 -5.06 -31.66
CA ILE A 295 -5.27 -5.52 -30.27
C ILE A 295 -3.99 -6.29 -29.92
N VAL A 296 -3.58 -7.26 -30.75
CA VAL A 296 -2.35 -8.04 -30.53
C VAL A 296 -1.14 -7.11 -30.46
N SER A 297 -0.99 -6.19 -31.41
CA SER A 297 0.10 -5.22 -31.43
C SER A 297 0.10 -4.32 -30.19
N GLY A 298 -1.05 -3.75 -29.83
CA GLY A 298 -1.20 -2.93 -28.62
C GLY A 298 -0.88 -3.69 -27.33
N PHE A 299 -1.27 -4.96 -27.27
CA PHE A 299 -0.99 -5.83 -26.12
C PHE A 299 0.51 -6.14 -26.01
N LYS A 300 1.18 -6.46 -27.11
CA LYS A 300 2.62 -6.70 -27.16
C LYS A 300 3.43 -5.43 -26.84
N ASN A 301 2.95 -4.26 -27.25
CA ASN A 301 3.57 -2.98 -26.95
C ASN A 301 3.28 -2.47 -25.53
N TRP A 302 2.46 -3.18 -24.74
CA TRP A 302 2.14 -2.79 -23.36
C TRP A 302 3.38 -2.75 -22.45
N SER A 303 4.21 -3.79 -22.51
CA SER A 303 5.53 -3.87 -21.87
C SER A 303 6.29 -5.12 -22.32
N GLU A 304 7.62 -5.09 -22.22
CA GLU A 304 8.46 -6.24 -22.55
C GLU A 304 8.13 -7.48 -21.70
N GLU A 305 7.89 -7.31 -20.40
CA GLU A 305 7.48 -8.41 -19.51
C GLU A 305 6.12 -9.01 -19.93
N LYS A 306 5.15 -8.16 -20.32
CA LYS A 306 3.82 -8.65 -20.73
C LYS A 306 3.88 -9.35 -22.08
N ALA A 307 4.65 -8.83 -23.03
CA ALA A 307 4.86 -9.46 -24.34
C ALA A 307 5.42 -10.89 -24.25
N LYS A 308 6.27 -11.15 -23.24
CA LYS A 308 6.83 -12.49 -22.94
C LYS A 308 5.84 -13.42 -22.23
N ARG A 309 4.90 -12.87 -21.45
CA ARG A 309 3.97 -13.66 -20.63
C ARG A 309 2.75 -14.18 -21.40
N PHE A 310 2.33 -13.49 -22.45
CA PHE A 310 1.13 -13.83 -23.22
C PHE A 310 1.51 -14.12 -24.67
N THR A 311 1.10 -15.27 -25.19
CA THR A 311 1.21 -15.64 -26.60
C THR A 311 0.18 -14.89 -27.44
N GLU A 312 0.40 -14.83 -28.75
CA GLU A 312 -0.58 -14.24 -29.67
C GLU A 312 -1.89 -15.05 -29.69
N GLN A 313 -1.78 -16.37 -29.64
CA GLN A 313 -2.92 -17.28 -29.58
C GLN A 313 -3.82 -17.01 -28.37
N GLU A 314 -3.25 -16.83 -27.17
CA GLU A 314 -4.01 -16.50 -25.96
C GLU A 314 -4.74 -15.15 -26.08
N ILE A 315 -4.15 -14.17 -26.77
CA ILE A 315 -4.78 -12.87 -27.01
C ILE A 315 -5.96 -13.03 -27.96
N ILE A 316 -5.80 -13.78 -29.05
CA ILE A 316 -6.87 -14.04 -30.03
C ILE A 316 -8.03 -14.82 -29.38
N GLU A 317 -7.73 -15.84 -28.58
CA GLU A 317 -8.72 -16.59 -27.80
C GLU A 317 -9.45 -15.67 -26.81
N GLY A 318 -8.73 -14.73 -26.17
CA GLY A 318 -9.31 -13.71 -25.32
C GLY A 318 -10.29 -12.80 -26.05
N ILE A 319 -9.96 -12.35 -27.27
CA ILE A 319 -10.85 -11.55 -28.13
C ILE A 319 -12.12 -12.36 -28.45
N GLN A 320 -11.97 -13.61 -28.88
CA GLN A 320 -13.11 -14.47 -29.19
C GLN A 320 -14.01 -14.71 -27.98
N LYS A 321 -13.42 -14.95 -26.81
CA LYS A 321 -14.18 -15.13 -25.56
C LYS A 321 -14.96 -13.87 -25.19
N LEU A 322 -14.35 -12.69 -25.25
CA LEU A 322 -15.04 -11.42 -25.00
C LEU A 322 -16.19 -11.18 -25.98
N TYR A 323 -16.01 -11.56 -27.25
CA TYR A 323 -17.05 -11.47 -28.27
C TYR A 323 -18.22 -12.41 -27.98
N MET A 324 -17.94 -13.69 -27.65
CA MET A 324 -18.98 -14.66 -27.28
C MET A 324 -19.74 -14.27 -26.01
N LEU A 325 -19.06 -13.62 -25.05
CA LEU A 325 -19.68 -13.10 -23.83
C LEU A 325 -20.44 -11.79 -24.03
N GLY A 326 -20.45 -11.24 -25.26
CA GLY A 326 -21.12 -9.97 -25.57
C GLY A 326 -20.51 -8.76 -24.87
N VAL A 327 -19.23 -8.84 -24.46
CA VAL A 327 -18.50 -7.70 -23.87
C VAL A 327 -17.96 -6.79 -24.97
N ILE A 328 -17.60 -7.38 -26.11
CA ILE A 328 -17.19 -6.65 -27.31
C ILE A 328 -18.04 -7.10 -28.49
N GLU A 329 -18.23 -6.22 -29.45
CA GLU A 329 -18.88 -6.49 -30.73
C GLU A 329 -17.93 -6.22 -31.89
N LYS A 330 -18.22 -6.79 -33.06
CA LYS A 330 -17.42 -6.61 -34.27
C LYS A 330 -18.19 -5.81 -35.30
N ASN A 331 -17.61 -4.71 -35.77
CA ASN A 331 -18.13 -3.90 -36.86
C ASN A 331 -17.08 -3.77 -37.99
N LEU A 332 -17.34 -2.89 -38.96
CA LEU A 332 -16.47 -2.68 -40.13
C LEU A 332 -15.05 -2.18 -39.78
N VAL A 333 -14.87 -1.54 -38.61
CA VAL A 333 -13.57 -0.99 -38.16
C VAL A 333 -12.85 -1.89 -37.14
N GLY A 334 -13.42 -3.06 -36.81
CA GLY A 334 -12.84 -4.03 -35.88
C GLY A 334 -13.75 -4.29 -34.68
N TYR A 335 -13.15 -4.55 -33.52
CA TYR A 335 -13.82 -4.80 -32.26
C TYR A 335 -14.04 -3.51 -31.47
N ASN A 336 -15.24 -3.37 -30.91
CA ASN A 336 -15.67 -2.25 -30.08
C ASN A 336 -16.29 -2.78 -28.78
N LEU A 337 -16.37 -1.96 -27.73
CA LEU A 337 -17.14 -2.32 -26.55
C LEU A 337 -18.62 -2.44 -26.91
N ALA A 338 -19.28 -3.50 -26.46
CA ALA A 338 -20.73 -3.62 -26.63
C ALA A 338 -21.46 -2.55 -25.79
N ALA A 339 -22.54 -2.00 -26.34
CA ALA A 339 -23.34 -0.94 -25.73
C ALA A 339 -24.17 -1.41 -24.51
#